data_AF-A0A8B7VNG0-F1
#
_entry.id   AF-A0A8B7VNG0-F1
#
_cell.length_a   1.000
_cell.length_b   1.000
_cell.length_c   1.000
_cell.angle_alpha   90.00
_cell.angle_beta   90.00
_cell.angle_gamma   90.00
#
_symmetry.space_group_name_H-M   'P 1'
#
loop_
_entity.id
_entity.type
_entity.pdbx_description
1 polymer ?
#
loop_
_entity_poly.entity_id
_entity_poly.type
_entity_poly.pdbx_seq_one_letter_code
_entity_poly.pdbx_strand_id
1 'polypeptide(L)'
;MCTTSPHSDSLCPPPGCAVLRHRLHGAAAGLHPQPQVFWIARSDQSHERQRDAGHPHSGSSHFWYETEPYPAFTEGVQDDVFIKYPDDGGIVWGKVWPDFPDVVVNNSLDWDSQVEQYRAYAAFPDFFRNSAVQWWKREIGKMYNNTESPEKSLKFDGMWIDMNEPSSFVNGAVPAGCRNATLNHPPYMPHVEDRVWASAARPCAWRVSRSCRMVRVRHYDVHSLYGWSQTRPTYEAVQEVTGERGIIITRSTFPSSGRWAGHWLGDNTAAWDQLKKSIIGMMEFSLFGISYTGQIFVGSLKMLNMRCVLAGCSWEPFTPFPGTTMARGTG
;
A
#
# COMPACT_ATOMS: atom_id res chain seq x y z
N MET A 1 -61.11 11.60 -34.22
CA MET A 1 -60.68 10.23 -33.90
C MET A 1 -59.24 10.07 -34.38
N CYS A 2 -58.28 9.99 -33.46
CA CYS A 2 -56.90 9.52 -33.68
C CYS A 2 -56.40 8.93 -32.36
N THR A 3 -55.52 7.94 -32.42
CA THR A 3 -55.07 7.09 -31.30
C THR A 3 -53.64 7.43 -30.82
N THR A 4 -53.38 7.25 -29.52
CA THR A 4 -52.09 7.13 -28.77
C THR A 4 -52.41 7.32 -27.27
N SER A 5 -51.66 6.85 -26.26
CA SER A 5 -50.61 5.81 -26.15
C SER A 5 -50.61 5.30 -24.69
N PRO A 6 -50.07 4.11 -24.33
CA PRO A 6 -50.11 3.62 -22.95
C PRO A 6 -49.08 4.33 -22.03
N HIS A 7 -49.48 4.59 -20.79
CA HIS A 7 -48.62 5.22 -19.78
C HIS A 7 -47.63 4.23 -19.15
N SER A 8 -46.52 4.78 -18.66
CA SER A 8 -45.36 4.11 -18.09
C SER A 8 -45.58 3.50 -16.70
N ASP A 9 -45.28 2.22 -16.54
CA ASP A 9 -45.03 1.63 -15.21
C ASP A 9 -43.71 2.15 -14.63
N SER A 10 -43.76 2.69 -13.42
CA SER A 10 -42.59 3.04 -12.61
C SER A 10 -42.58 2.20 -11.34
N LEU A 11 -41.74 1.17 -11.33
CA LEU A 11 -41.58 0.25 -10.20
C LEU A 11 -40.67 0.88 -9.14
N CYS A 12 -41.24 1.22 -7.99
CA CYS A 12 -40.46 1.52 -6.77
C CYS A 12 -39.75 0.24 -6.28
N PRO A 13 -38.47 0.31 -5.87
CA PRO A 13 -37.82 -0.79 -5.17
C PRO A 13 -38.27 -0.87 -3.70
N PRO A 14 -38.33 -2.07 -3.08
CA PRO A 14 -38.77 -2.23 -1.69
C PRO A 14 -37.68 -1.80 -0.68
N PRO A 15 -38.05 -1.31 0.52
CA PRO A 15 -37.11 -0.93 1.56
C PRO A 15 -36.62 -2.15 2.35
N GLY A 16 -35.30 -2.38 2.41
CA GLY A 16 -34.79 -3.57 3.12
C GLY A 16 -33.29 -3.83 3.11
N CYS A 17 -32.42 -2.81 3.13
CA CYS A 17 -30.96 -3.00 3.26
C CYS A 17 -30.39 -2.33 4.52
N ALA A 18 -30.77 -2.87 5.69
CA ALA A 18 -30.11 -2.56 6.96
C ALA A 18 -28.91 -3.52 7.17
N VAL A 19 -27.83 -3.32 6.42
CA VAL A 19 -26.55 -4.01 6.66
C VAL A 19 -25.85 -3.36 7.86
N LEU A 20 -25.26 -4.17 8.74
CA LEU A 20 -24.44 -3.71 9.86
C LEU A 20 -23.23 -2.92 9.33
N ARG A 21 -23.32 -1.58 9.30
CA ARG A 21 -22.20 -0.72 8.88
C ARG A 21 -21.14 -0.65 9.98
N HIS A 22 -20.09 -1.46 9.87
CA HIS A 22 -18.79 -1.05 10.40
C HIS A 22 -18.32 0.18 9.62
N ARG A 23 -17.91 1.23 10.33
CA ARG A 23 -17.66 2.55 9.73
C ARG A 23 -16.22 2.67 9.23
N LEU A 24 -15.85 1.81 8.28
CA LEU A 24 -14.63 2.01 7.50
C LEU A 24 -14.79 3.33 6.72
N HIS A 25 -14.15 4.39 7.20
CA HIS A 25 -14.18 5.73 6.62
C HIS A 25 -13.34 5.80 5.33
N GLY A 26 -13.82 5.12 4.28
CA GLY A 26 -13.38 5.31 2.90
C GLY A 26 -13.97 6.61 2.33
N ALA A 27 -13.24 7.72 2.48
CA ALA A 27 -13.61 8.98 1.85
C ALA A 27 -13.29 8.95 0.35
N ALA A 28 -14.30 8.69 -0.48
CA ALA A 28 -14.22 8.85 -1.92
C ALA A 28 -14.82 10.20 -2.35
N ALA A 29 -14.18 10.81 -3.36
CA ALA A 29 -14.50 12.11 -3.98
C ALA A 29 -14.23 13.38 -3.16
N GLY A 30 -13.17 14.10 -3.54
CA GLY A 30 -12.89 15.49 -3.12
C GLY A 30 -11.44 15.72 -2.72
N LEU A 31 -10.66 16.34 -3.62
CA LEU A 31 -9.40 17.07 -3.39
C LEU A 31 -8.71 16.89 -2.01
N HIS A 32 -8.11 15.73 -1.73
CA HIS A 32 -7.01 15.50 -0.76
C HIS A 32 -6.53 14.03 -0.92
N PRO A 33 -5.33 13.64 -0.41
CA PRO A 33 -4.71 12.36 -0.76
C PRO A 33 -5.51 11.13 -0.31
N GLN A 34 -5.36 10.04 -1.08
CA GLN A 34 -6.07 8.76 -0.90
C GLN A 34 -5.98 8.23 0.54
N PRO A 35 -7.07 7.71 1.13
CA PRO A 35 -7.05 7.25 2.51
C PRO A 35 -6.23 5.97 2.68
N GLN A 36 -5.38 5.97 3.70
CA GLN A 36 -4.69 4.79 4.28
C GLN A 36 -3.72 4.03 3.37
N VAL A 37 -2.70 4.72 2.85
CA VAL A 37 -1.43 4.06 2.49
C VAL A 37 -0.26 4.83 3.10
N PHE A 38 0.37 4.26 4.12
CA PHE A 38 1.59 4.84 4.72
C PHE A 38 2.79 4.58 3.82
N TRP A 39 3.06 5.53 2.94
CA TRP A 39 4.36 5.68 2.31
C TRP A 39 5.05 6.92 2.81
N ILE A 40 6.24 6.73 3.38
CA ILE A 40 7.01 7.81 3.96
C ILE A 40 8.01 8.26 2.92
N ALA A 41 7.62 9.31 2.21
CA ALA A 41 8.47 9.93 1.23
C ALA A 41 9.25 11.12 1.80
N ARG A 42 10.42 11.31 1.20
CA ARG A 42 11.26 12.47 1.38
C ARG A 42 11.10 13.40 0.19
N SER A 43 10.92 14.68 0.47
CA SER A 43 10.89 15.76 -0.51
C SER A 43 12.28 16.28 -0.82
N ASP A 44 12.90 15.84 -1.93
CA ASP A 44 14.08 16.54 -2.45
C ASP A 44 14.31 16.36 -3.96
N GLN A 45 14.34 17.48 -4.69
CA GLN A 45 14.66 17.59 -6.12
C GLN A 45 16.15 17.91 -6.40
N SER A 46 16.98 18.10 -5.36
CA SER A 46 18.35 18.64 -5.50
C SER A 46 19.27 17.78 -6.37
N HIS A 47 18.99 16.48 -6.50
CA HIS A 47 19.81 15.54 -7.26
C HIS A 47 19.60 15.60 -8.79
N GLU A 48 18.48 16.17 -9.27
CA GLU A 48 18.23 16.34 -10.71
C GLU A 48 18.86 17.63 -11.24
N ARG A 49 18.78 18.74 -10.49
CA ARG A 49 19.42 20.02 -10.86
C ARG A 49 20.94 19.96 -10.97
N GLN A 50 21.59 18.93 -10.46
CA GLN A 50 23.05 18.74 -10.60
C GLN A 50 23.48 18.02 -11.88
N ARG A 51 22.57 17.43 -12.68
CA ARG A 51 22.96 16.78 -13.95
C ARG A 51 23.31 17.79 -15.05
N ASP A 52 22.76 18.99 -15.00
CA ASP A 52 23.01 20.06 -15.98
C ASP A 52 24.23 20.95 -15.64
N ALA A 53 24.83 20.79 -14.46
CA ALA A 53 25.92 21.62 -13.95
C ALA A 53 27.24 20.83 -13.84
N GLY A 54 27.88 20.54 -14.97
CA GLY A 54 29.10 19.73 -15.04
C GLY A 54 30.35 20.40 -14.44
N HIS A 55 30.54 20.32 -13.12
CA HIS A 55 31.77 20.68 -12.39
C HIS A 55 32.16 19.60 -11.36
N PRO A 56 33.47 19.41 -11.05
CA PRO A 56 33.97 18.22 -10.36
C PRO A 56 34.03 18.32 -8.82
N HIS A 57 34.06 17.13 -8.20
CA HIS A 57 34.13 16.76 -6.78
C HIS A 57 34.72 17.76 -5.74
N SER A 58 34.04 17.85 -4.59
CA SER A 58 34.70 17.83 -3.27
C SER A 58 33.79 17.16 -2.22
N GLY A 59 34.38 16.51 -1.22
CA GLY A 59 33.65 15.66 -0.27
C GLY A 59 32.96 16.42 0.85
N SER A 60 31.74 16.88 0.62
CA SER A 60 30.84 17.37 1.68
C SER A 60 29.84 16.29 2.10
N SER A 61 29.61 16.17 3.42
CA SER A 61 28.49 15.40 3.95
C SER A 61 27.18 16.06 3.51
N HIS A 62 26.50 15.49 2.52
CA HIS A 62 25.22 16.01 2.02
C HIS A 62 24.15 15.91 3.11
N PHE A 63 23.87 17.05 3.76
CA PHE A 63 22.71 17.19 4.63
C PHE A 63 21.45 17.37 3.77
N TRP A 64 20.43 16.62 4.15
CA TRP A 64 19.27 16.28 3.34
C TRP A 64 18.02 16.82 4.03
N TYR A 65 17.65 18.08 3.77
CA TYR A 65 16.55 18.76 4.47
C TYR A 65 15.19 18.48 3.81
N GLU A 66 14.14 18.40 4.63
CA GLU A 66 12.74 18.42 4.19
C GLU A 66 12.31 19.87 3.88
N THR A 67 11.42 20.06 2.91
CA THR A 67 10.86 21.37 2.56
C THR A 67 9.90 21.92 3.62
N GLU A 68 9.17 21.03 4.28
CA GLU A 68 8.24 21.28 5.39
C GLU A 68 8.42 20.15 6.42
N PRO A 69 8.19 20.38 7.73
CA PRO A 69 8.39 19.34 8.75
C PRO A 69 7.48 18.13 8.52
N TYR A 70 8.07 16.94 8.36
CA TYR A 70 7.33 15.68 8.26
C TYR A 70 7.75 14.70 9.37
N PRO A 71 7.10 14.77 10.56
CA PRO A 71 7.51 14.02 11.74
C PRO A 71 7.65 12.51 11.52
N ALA A 72 6.79 11.91 10.69
CA ALA A 72 6.83 10.47 10.41
C ALA A 72 8.16 10.03 9.78
N PHE A 73 8.73 10.82 8.86
CA PHE A 73 10.06 10.55 8.30
C PHE A 73 11.16 10.95 9.26
N THR A 74 11.14 12.20 9.75
CA THR A 74 12.19 12.75 10.61
C THR A 74 12.40 11.90 11.87
N GLU A 75 11.34 11.48 12.55
CA GLU A 75 11.44 10.57 13.70
C GLU A 75 11.81 9.13 13.29
N GLY A 76 11.38 8.65 12.13
CA GLY A 76 11.79 7.34 11.62
C GLY A 76 13.30 7.25 11.33
N VAL A 77 13.91 8.36 10.91
CA VAL A 77 15.37 8.47 10.77
C VAL A 77 16.05 8.48 12.14
N GLN A 78 15.50 9.21 13.12
CA GLN A 78 16.02 9.27 14.49
C GLN A 78 15.96 7.91 15.22
N ASP A 79 14.86 7.18 15.07
CA ASP A 79 14.62 5.86 15.69
C ASP A 79 15.29 4.67 14.93
N ASP A 80 16.07 4.95 13.88
CA ASP A 80 16.70 3.97 12.96
C ASP A 80 15.72 2.87 12.50
N VAL A 81 14.56 3.28 11.98
CA VAL A 81 13.48 2.33 11.61
C VAL A 81 13.58 1.85 10.17
N PHE A 82 14.22 2.62 9.28
CA PHE A 82 14.22 2.34 7.85
C PHE A 82 15.22 1.26 7.45
N ILE A 83 14.84 0.52 6.42
CA ILE A 83 15.68 -0.47 5.75
C ILE A 83 16.88 0.22 5.09
N LYS A 84 18.07 -0.35 5.32
CA LYS A 84 19.36 0.23 4.94
C LYS A 84 20.25 -0.75 4.19
N TYR A 85 21.12 -0.19 3.36
CA TYR A 85 22.22 -0.89 2.69
C TYR A 85 23.17 -1.54 3.71
N PRO A 86 23.68 -2.75 3.45
CA PRO A 86 24.52 -3.47 4.41
C PRO A 86 25.96 -2.93 4.48
N ASP A 87 26.41 -2.19 3.47
CA ASP A 87 27.75 -1.67 3.22
C ASP A 87 27.98 -0.27 3.82
N ASP A 88 27.28 0.76 3.35
CA ASP A 88 27.42 2.15 3.82
C ASP A 88 26.40 2.56 4.89
N GLY A 89 25.36 1.75 5.12
CA GLY A 89 24.25 2.09 6.03
C GLY A 89 23.30 3.16 5.49
N GLY A 90 23.38 3.52 4.20
CA GLY A 90 22.46 4.45 3.54
C GLY A 90 21.03 3.89 3.51
N ILE A 91 20.03 4.78 3.56
CA ILE A 91 18.62 4.40 3.40
C ILE A 91 18.40 3.84 2.00
N VAL A 92 17.61 2.78 1.92
CA VAL A 92 17.09 2.26 0.66
C VAL A 92 15.92 3.11 0.22
N TRP A 93 16.11 3.82 -0.89
CA TRP A 93 15.08 4.62 -1.52
C TRP A 93 14.37 3.82 -2.62
N GLY A 94 13.05 3.81 -2.60
CA GLY A 94 12.22 3.45 -3.76
C GLY A 94 11.39 4.64 -4.22
N LYS A 95 10.43 4.40 -5.12
CA LYS A 95 9.33 5.32 -5.40
C LYS A 95 8.01 4.58 -5.27
N VAL A 96 7.00 5.25 -4.71
CA VAL A 96 5.62 4.74 -4.64
C VAL A 96 4.66 5.92 -4.81
N TRP A 97 3.48 5.93 -4.18
CA TRP A 97 2.46 6.94 -4.38
C TRP A 97 2.82 8.41 -4.10
N PRO A 98 3.62 8.77 -3.08
CA PRO A 98 3.85 10.18 -2.76
C PRO A 98 4.52 10.96 -3.88
N ASP A 99 4.09 12.21 -4.07
CA ASP A 99 4.66 13.15 -5.04
C ASP A 99 5.67 14.08 -4.37
N PHE A 100 6.59 14.66 -5.14
CA PHE A 100 7.45 15.75 -4.66
C PHE A 100 6.60 17.00 -4.35
N PRO A 101 6.96 17.81 -3.33
CA PRO A 101 6.34 19.11 -3.11
C PRO A 101 6.49 20.02 -4.31
N ASP A 102 5.51 20.93 -4.44
CA ASP A 102 5.43 21.94 -5.49
C ASP A 102 5.43 21.39 -6.93
N VAL A 103 5.29 20.07 -7.12
CA VAL A 103 5.23 19.43 -8.43
C VAL A 103 3.82 19.49 -9.02
N VAL A 104 3.70 19.92 -10.27
CA VAL A 104 2.43 19.98 -10.98
C VAL A 104 2.24 18.68 -11.77
N VAL A 105 1.46 17.76 -11.22
CA VAL A 105 1.23 16.43 -11.81
C VAL A 105 0.38 16.53 -13.08
N ASN A 106 1.00 16.34 -14.25
CA ASN A 106 0.29 16.13 -15.51
C ASN A 106 -0.11 14.65 -15.66
N ASN A 107 -1.38 14.33 -15.39
CA ASN A 107 -1.92 12.97 -15.48
C ASN A 107 -1.97 12.41 -16.92
N SER A 108 -1.74 13.24 -17.96
CA SER A 108 -1.71 12.81 -19.36
C SER A 108 -0.34 12.31 -19.83
N LEU A 109 0.70 12.38 -18.99
CA LEU A 109 1.98 11.73 -19.27
C LEU A 109 1.86 10.20 -19.12
N ASP A 110 2.74 9.47 -19.80
CA ASP A 110 2.89 8.03 -19.58
C ASP A 110 3.33 7.71 -18.13
N TRP A 111 3.12 6.46 -17.72
CA TRP A 111 3.36 6.04 -16.35
C TRP A 111 4.82 6.18 -15.92
N ASP A 112 5.77 5.83 -16.78
CA ASP A 112 7.19 5.86 -16.44
C ASP A 112 7.69 7.30 -16.30
N SER A 113 7.26 8.20 -17.19
CA SER A 113 7.47 9.65 -17.05
C SER A 113 6.89 10.21 -15.76
N GLN A 114 5.69 9.77 -15.33
CA GLN A 114 5.11 10.20 -14.05
C GLN A 114 5.91 9.68 -12.85
N VAL A 115 6.40 8.43 -12.91
CA VAL A 115 7.24 7.84 -11.86
C VAL A 115 8.59 8.55 -11.78
N GLU A 116 9.20 8.91 -12.91
CA GLU A 116 10.47 9.65 -12.94
C GLU A 116 10.28 11.08 -12.41
N GLN A 117 9.36 11.86 -12.99
CA GLN A 117 9.27 13.31 -12.76
C GLN A 117 8.53 13.70 -11.45
N TYR A 118 7.53 12.91 -11.02
CA TYR A 118 6.62 13.36 -9.96
C TYR A 118 6.79 12.59 -8.65
N ARG A 119 7.03 11.28 -8.70
CA ARG A 119 7.02 10.44 -7.50
C ARG A 119 8.28 10.66 -6.64
N ALA A 120 8.06 11.01 -5.38
CA ALA A 120 9.09 11.27 -4.39
C ALA A 120 9.78 9.98 -3.91
N TYR A 121 10.95 10.14 -3.27
CA TYR A 121 11.74 9.00 -2.81
C TYR A 121 11.16 8.47 -1.50
N ALA A 122 10.72 7.21 -1.47
CA ALA A 122 10.11 6.57 -0.31
C ALA A 122 11.10 5.66 0.43
N ALA A 123 11.06 5.70 1.76
CA ALA A 123 11.80 4.79 2.63
C ALA A 123 10.89 3.69 3.19
N PHE A 124 11.41 2.48 3.34
CA PHE A 124 10.66 1.30 3.78
C PHE A 124 11.00 0.95 5.24
N PRO A 125 10.04 0.94 6.18
CA PRO A 125 10.31 0.54 7.57
C PRO A 125 10.66 -0.95 7.73
N ASP A 126 11.58 -1.25 8.65
CA ASP A 126 11.96 -2.61 9.04
C ASP A 126 11.12 -3.09 10.23
N PHE A 127 9.91 -3.58 9.96
CA PHE A 127 8.95 -4.03 10.99
C PHE A 127 9.41 -5.25 11.84
N PHE A 128 10.59 -5.83 11.58
CA PHE A 128 11.22 -6.82 12.48
C PHE A 128 11.97 -6.17 13.66
N ARG A 129 12.22 -4.86 13.60
CA ARG A 129 12.83 -4.07 14.67
C ARG A 129 11.79 -3.61 15.69
N ASN A 130 12.13 -3.69 16.97
CA ASN A 130 11.28 -3.12 18.00
C ASN A 130 11.17 -1.59 17.89
N SER A 131 12.22 -0.88 17.45
CA SER A 131 12.14 0.58 17.22
C SER A 131 11.10 0.93 16.17
N ALA A 132 11.12 0.24 15.01
CA ALA A 132 10.09 0.41 13.98
C ALA A 132 8.67 0.10 14.48
N VAL A 133 8.49 -0.92 15.32
CA VAL A 133 7.18 -1.23 15.93
C VAL A 133 6.70 -0.09 16.85
N GLN A 134 7.58 0.46 17.69
CA GLN A 134 7.21 1.56 18.61
C GLN A 134 6.94 2.87 17.86
N TRP A 135 7.80 3.21 16.89
CA TRP A 135 7.62 4.33 15.97
C TRP A 135 6.29 4.21 15.20
N TRP A 136 5.99 3.04 14.63
CA TRP A 136 4.75 2.79 13.90
C TRP A 136 3.49 2.96 14.76
N LYS A 137 3.50 2.40 15.98
CA LYS A 137 2.43 2.60 16.97
C LYS A 137 2.26 4.08 17.33
N ARG A 138 3.36 4.81 17.48
CA ARG A 138 3.36 6.25 17.77
C ARG A 138 2.74 7.09 16.65
N GLU A 139 3.07 6.82 15.38
CA GLU A 139 2.48 7.52 14.24
C GLU A 139 0.97 7.22 14.08
N ILE A 140 0.55 5.98 14.30
CA ILE A 140 -0.87 5.60 14.35
C ILE A 140 -1.59 6.32 15.52
N GLY A 141 -0.92 6.44 16.67
CA GLY A 141 -1.39 7.20 17.83
C GLY A 141 -1.62 8.67 17.53
N LYS A 142 -0.66 9.34 16.88
CA LYS A 142 -0.77 10.75 16.46
C LYS A 142 -1.88 10.96 15.41
N MET A 143 -2.07 10.01 14.50
CA MET A 143 -3.16 10.06 13.52
C MET A 143 -4.53 9.96 14.21
N TYR A 144 -4.65 9.09 15.22
CA TYR A 144 -5.90 8.91 15.97
C TYR A 144 -6.18 10.06 16.96
N ASN A 145 -5.14 10.61 17.59
CA ASN A 145 -5.19 11.71 18.54
C ASN A 145 -4.11 12.74 18.16
N ASN A 146 -4.46 13.71 17.31
CA ASN A 146 -3.52 14.76 16.94
C ASN A 146 -3.48 15.82 18.05
N THR A 147 -2.34 15.93 18.74
CA THR A 147 -2.15 16.86 19.86
C THR A 147 -1.93 18.32 19.44
N GLU A 148 -1.46 18.56 18.21
CA GLU A 148 -1.18 19.89 17.68
C GLU A 148 -2.39 20.51 16.95
N SER A 149 -3.24 19.66 16.40
CA SER A 149 -4.46 20.03 15.68
C SER A 149 -5.57 19.01 15.99
N PRO A 150 -6.20 19.07 17.18
CA PRO A 150 -7.21 18.08 17.60
C PRO A 150 -8.37 17.91 16.60
N GLU A 151 -8.73 18.97 15.88
CA GLU A 151 -9.75 18.98 14.83
C GLU A 151 -9.38 18.14 13.58
N LYS A 152 -8.10 17.80 13.41
CA LYS A 152 -7.57 16.93 12.35
C LYS A 152 -7.38 15.47 12.81
N SER A 153 -7.77 15.13 14.03
CA SER A 153 -7.70 13.76 14.55
C SER A 153 -8.63 12.81 13.77
N LEU A 154 -8.09 11.72 13.24
CA LEU A 154 -8.88 10.74 12.47
C LEU A 154 -9.32 9.58 13.36
N LYS A 155 -10.61 9.55 13.72
CA LYS A 155 -11.21 8.42 14.45
C LYS A 155 -11.54 7.27 13.48
N PHE A 156 -10.63 6.31 13.40
CA PHE A 156 -10.78 5.07 12.62
C PHE A 156 -11.04 3.86 13.53
N ASP A 157 -11.86 2.92 13.05
CA ASP A 157 -12.20 1.67 13.75
C ASP A 157 -11.31 0.48 13.30
N GLY A 158 -10.47 0.71 12.29
CA GLY A 158 -9.63 -0.30 11.65
C GLY A 158 -8.66 0.33 10.65
N MET A 159 -7.71 -0.47 10.16
CA MET A 159 -6.69 -0.02 9.20
C MET A 159 -6.55 -0.96 8.02
N TRP A 160 -6.51 -0.37 6.83
CA TRP A 160 -6.11 -1.02 5.60
C TRP A 160 -4.61 -0.82 5.39
N ILE A 161 -3.82 -1.90 5.32
CA ILE A 161 -2.38 -1.86 5.01
C ILE A 161 -2.14 -2.45 3.62
N ASP A 162 -2.05 -1.56 2.64
CA ASP A 162 -1.85 -1.87 1.23
C ASP A 162 -0.39 -1.66 0.78
N MET A 163 -0.06 -2.14 -0.41
CA MET A 163 1.23 -2.00 -1.09
C MET A 163 2.42 -2.65 -0.35
N ASN A 164 2.13 -3.54 0.59
CA ASN A 164 3.09 -4.07 1.56
C ASN A 164 3.74 -5.42 1.16
N GLU A 165 3.97 -5.64 -0.14
CA GLU A 165 4.78 -6.76 -0.64
C GLU A 165 6.24 -6.79 -0.14
N PRO A 166 7.02 -5.69 -0.05
CA PRO A 166 6.71 -4.28 -0.36
C PRO A 166 6.74 -3.97 -1.85
N SER A 167 5.77 -3.19 -2.33
CA SER A 167 5.70 -2.72 -3.72
C SER A 167 6.51 -1.43 -3.90
N SER A 168 7.18 -1.31 -5.04
CA SER A 168 7.77 -0.06 -5.52
C SER A 168 7.60 0.08 -7.03
N PHE A 169 7.47 1.32 -7.51
CA PHE A 169 7.36 1.65 -8.93
C PHE A 169 8.71 1.67 -9.65
N VAL A 170 9.82 1.57 -8.91
CA VAL A 170 11.16 1.48 -9.50
C VAL A 170 11.77 0.11 -9.26
N ASN A 171 12.54 -0.31 -10.25
CA ASN A 171 13.27 -1.56 -10.25
C ASN A 171 14.54 -1.44 -9.39
N GLY A 172 14.41 -1.76 -8.10
CA GLY A 172 15.50 -2.02 -7.15
C GLY A 172 15.51 -1.00 -6.02
N ALA A 173 16.26 0.06 -6.24
CA ALA A 173 16.25 1.28 -5.45
C ALA A 173 16.35 2.51 -6.38
N VAL A 174 16.48 3.70 -5.81
CA VAL A 174 16.81 4.95 -6.52
C VAL A 174 18.26 5.35 -6.19
N PRO A 175 19.11 5.70 -7.18
CA PRO A 175 18.90 5.58 -8.63
C PRO A 175 18.61 4.14 -9.08
N ALA A 176 17.85 3.99 -10.16
CA ALA A 176 17.31 2.71 -10.64
C ALA A 176 18.35 1.59 -10.70
N GLY A 177 18.03 0.44 -10.11
CA GLY A 177 18.87 -0.76 -10.06
C GLY A 177 19.24 -1.20 -8.65
N CYS A 178 20.20 -2.13 -8.58
CA CYS A 178 20.69 -2.74 -7.34
C CYS A 178 22.22 -2.70 -7.29
N ARG A 179 22.80 -2.32 -6.15
CA ARG A 179 24.28 -2.31 -5.96
C ARG A 179 24.92 -3.70 -6.07
N ASN A 180 24.18 -4.79 -5.87
CA ASN A 180 24.68 -6.15 -5.92
C ASN A 180 23.86 -7.02 -6.90
N ALA A 181 24.41 -7.26 -8.09
CA ALA A 181 23.78 -8.06 -9.14
C ALA A 181 23.70 -9.57 -8.83
N THR A 182 24.51 -10.10 -7.90
CA THR A 182 24.56 -11.54 -7.58
C THR A 182 23.24 -12.05 -6.99
N LEU A 183 22.50 -11.19 -6.28
CA LEU A 183 21.21 -11.55 -5.66
C LEU A 183 20.01 -11.28 -6.58
N ASN A 184 20.25 -10.61 -7.71
CA ASN A 184 19.31 -10.45 -8.82
C ASN A 184 19.39 -11.65 -9.79
N HIS A 185 20.53 -12.33 -9.84
CA HIS A 185 20.73 -13.54 -10.65
C HIS A 185 21.11 -14.73 -9.76
N PRO A 186 20.18 -15.24 -8.92
CA PRO A 186 20.43 -16.42 -8.11
C PRO A 186 20.70 -17.65 -9.00
N PRO A 187 21.46 -18.66 -8.52
CA PRO A 187 21.78 -19.86 -9.30
C PRO A 187 20.55 -20.61 -9.86
N TYR A 188 19.40 -20.45 -9.20
CA TYR A 188 18.10 -20.82 -9.71
C TYR A 188 17.15 -19.65 -9.50
N MET A 189 16.62 -19.08 -10.59
CA MET A 189 15.59 -18.04 -10.56
C MET A 189 14.20 -18.70 -10.66
N PRO A 190 13.34 -18.59 -9.63
CA PRO A 190 11.99 -19.15 -9.67
C PRO A 190 11.15 -18.63 -10.85
N HIS A 191 10.09 -19.36 -11.18
CA HIS A 191 9.13 -18.95 -12.21
C HIS A 191 8.16 -17.90 -11.66
N VAL A 192 8.64 -16.66 -11.68
CA VAL A 192 7.92 -15.43 -11.34
C VAL A 192 7.51 -14.71 -12.63
N GLU A 193 6.37 -14.02 -12.58
CA GLU A 193 5.68 -13.42 -13.74
C GLU A 193 6.64 -12.61 -14.62
N ASP A 194 7.40 -11.73 -13.98
CA ASP A 194 8.49 -11.00 -14.60
C ASP A 194 9.84 -11.47 -14.06
N ARG A 195 10.55 -12.33 -14.80
CA ARG A 195 11.89 -12.80 -14.38
C ARG A 195 12.96 -11.71 -14.34
N VAL A 196 12.70 -10.54 -14.94
CA VAL A 196 13.55 -9.35 -14.91
C VAL A 196 13.13 -8.39 -13.78
N TRP A 197 11.82 -8.15 -13.59
CA TRP A 197 11.34 -7.33 -12.48
C TRP A 197 11.41 -8.05 -11.12
N ALA A 198 11.35 -9.36 -11.01
CA ALA A 198 11.51 -10.03 -9.71
C ALA A 198 12.94 -9.93 -9.13
N SER A 199 13.91 -9.56 -9.98
CA SER A 199 15.25 -9.11 -9.57
C SER A 199 15.30 -7.65 -9.11
N ALA A 200 14.20 -6.89 -9.17
CA ALA A 200 14.24 -5.44 -9.04
C ALA A 200 13.00 -4.79 -8.39
N ALA A 201 11.76 -5.12 -8.76
CA ALA A 201 10.56 -4.78 -7.99
C ALA A 201 10.56 -5.35 -6.56
N ARG A 202 11.40 -6.36 -6.29
CA ARG A 202 11.87 -6.65 -4.93
C ARG A 202 12.96 -5.64 -4.63
N PRO A 203 12.79 -4.73 -3.66
CA PRO A 203 13.89 -3.86 -3.31
C PRO A 203 15.00 -4.81 -2.82
N CYS A 204 16.22 -4.60 -3.33
CA CYS A 204 17.37 -5.51 -3.34
C CYS A 204 17.75 -6.12 -1.97
N ALA A 205 18.82 -6.91 -1.87
CA ALA A 205 19.13 -7.63 -0.62
C ALA A 205 19.57 -6.73 0.56
N TRP A 206 18.61 -6.20 1.32
CA TRP A 206 18.85 -5.23 2.41
C TRP A 206 19.08 -5.84 3.77
N ARG A 207 19.64 -5.04 4.69
CA ARG A 207 19.75 -5.41 6.10
C ARG A 207 18.40 -5.24 6.80
N VAL A 208 17.77 -6.37 7.13
CA VAL A 208 16.65 -6.48 8.08
C VAL A 208 17.21 -6.98 9.42
N SER A 209 16.80 -6.39 10.54
CA SER A 209 17.34 -6.71 11.87
C SER A 209 16.29 -7.38 12.75
N ARG A 210 16.48 -8.66 13.07
CA ARG A 210 15.50 -9.45 13.83
C ARG A 210 15.70 -9.30 15.34
N SER A 211 14.75 -8.61 16.00
CA SER A 211 14.80 -8.25 17.43
C SER A 211 15.22 -9.40 18.37
N CYS A 212 14.59 -10.58 18.31
CA CYS A 212 14.77 -11.63 19.32
C CYS A 212 16.19 -12.25 19.46
N ARG A 213 17.13 -12.00 18.54
CA ARG A 213 18.53 -12.47 18.64
C ARG A 213 19.58 -11.52 18.01
N MET A 214 19.23 -10.28 17.67
CA MET A 214 20.08 -9.35 16.89
C MET A 214 20.66 -9.96 15.59
N VAL A 215 19.93 -10.89 14.96
CA VAL A 215 20.39 -11.53 13.72
C VAL A 215 20.06 -10.60 12.56
N ARG A 216 21.10 -10.19 11.83
CA ARG A 216 20.98 -9.52 10.54
C ARG A 216 20.56 -10.56 9.50
N VAL A 217 19.41 -10.35 8.86
CA VAL A 217 18.93 -11.16 7.74
C VAL A 217 18.85 -10.28 6.49
N ARG A 218 18.90 -10.89 5.30
CA ARG A 218 18.81 -10.13 4.04
C ARG A 218 17.36 -10.04 3.61
N HIS A 219 16.94 -8.95 2.98
CA HIS A 219 15.60 -8.85 2.40
C HIS A 219 15.31 -9.99 1.40
N TYR A 220 16.33 -10.49 0.69
CA TYR A 220 16.23 -11.72 -0.12
C TYR A 220 15.60 -12.91 0.64
N ASP A 221 15.97 -13.09 1.91
CA ASP A 221 15.54 -14.21 2.77
C ASP A 221 14.16 -13.97 3.42
N VAL A 222 13.68 -12.71 3.49
CA VAL A 222 12.49 -12.31 4.26
C VAL A 222 11.49 -11.42 3.50
N HIS A 223 11.66 -11.20 2.19
CA HIS A 223 10.78 -10.37 1.37
C HIS A 223 9.31 -10.78 1.52
N SER A 224 9.01 -12.07 1.34
CA SER A 224 7.66 -12.65 1.49
C SER A 224 7.13 -12.64 2.93
N LEU A 225 7.89 -12.08 3.89
CA LEU A 225 7.47 -11.87 5.28
C LEU A 225 7.25 -10.38 5.60
N TYR A 226 7.45 -9.45 4.66
CA TYR A 226 7.37 -8.01 4.94
C TYR A 226 5.97 -7.59 5.41
N GLY A 227 4.91 -7.82 4.61
CA GLY A 227 3.53 -7.53 5.00
C GLY A 227 3.11 -8.27 6.27
N TRP A 228 3.50 -9.54 6.41
CA TRP A 228 3.31 -10.32 7.64
C TRP A 228 3.94 -9.64 8.87
N SER A 229 5.17 -9.11 8.74
CA SER A 229 5.88 -8.44 9.83
C SER A 229 5.25 -7.10 10.23
N GLN A 230 4.62 -6.40 9.29
CA GLN A 230 3.83 -5.19 9.53
C GLN A 230 2.45 -5.51 10.16
N THR A 231 1.86 -6.66 9.80
CA THR A 231 0.46 -7.00 10.13
C THR A 231 0.18 -6.94 11.63
N ARG A 232 1.00 -7.62 12.44
CA ARG A 232 0.81 -7.68 13.90
C ARG A 232 1.03 -6.32 14.59
N PRO A 233 2.11 -5.56 14.32
CA PRO A 233 2.28 -4.20 14.84
C PRO A 233 1.09 -3.29 14.58
N THR A 234 0.51 -3.30 13.36
CA THR A 234 -0.68 -2.49 13.05
C THR A 234 -1.91 -2.96 13.83
N TYR A 235 -2.12 -4.27 13.96
CA TYR A 235 -3.23 -4.81 14.78
C TYR A 235 -3.14 -4.33 16.23
N GLU A 236 -1.98 -4.49 16.86
CA GLU A 236 -1.76 -4.01 18.23
C GLU A 236 -1.92 -2.49 18.34
N ALA A 237 -1.42 -1.72 17.36
CA ALA A 237 -1.58 -0.26 17.34
C ALA A 237 -3.05 0.17 17.32
N VAL A 238 -3.88 -0.45 16.46
CA VAL A 238 -5.32 -0.14 16.41
C VAL A 238 -6.00 -0.47 17.74
N GLN A 239 -5.66 -1.59 18.38
CA GLN A 239 -6.21 -1.93 19.69
C GLN A 239 -5.81 -0.94 20.79
N GLU A 240 -4.55 -0.52 20.81
CA GLU A 240 -4.02 0.44 21.78
C GLU A 240 -4.65 1.83 21.65
N VAL A 241 -4.90 2.32 20.43
CA VAL A 241 -5.46 3.68 20.23
C VAL A 241 -6.99 3.74 20.32
N THR A 242 -7.69 2.68 19.93
CA THR A 242 -9.17 2.62 19.98
C THR A 242 -9.70 2.10 21.32
N GLY A 243 -8.94 1.25 22.03
CA GLY A 243 -9.44 0.48 23.16
C GLY A 243 -10.35 -0.69 22.76
N GLU A 244 -10.55 -0.93 21.46
CA GLU A 244 -11.44 -1.96 20.91
C GLU A 244 -10.66 -3.10 20.23
N ARG A 245 -11.38 -4.10 19.70
CA ARG A 245 -10.76 -5.21 18.96
C ARG A 245 -10.09 -4.74 17.67
N GLY A 246 -10.67 -3.75 16.99
CA GLY A 246 -10.28 -3.28 15.66
C GLY A 246 -10.42 -4.33 14.56
N ILE A 247 -10.09 -3.93 13.33
CA ILE A 247 -9.89 -4.83 12.19
C ILE A 247 -8.73 -4.36 11.30
N ILE A 248 -7.92 -5.31 10.82
CA ILE A 248 -6.83 -5.06 9.87
C ILE A 248 -7.11 -5.82 8.58
N ILE A 249 -6.87 -5.17 7.44
CA ILE A 249 -6.95 -5.74 6.10
C ILE A 249 -5.58 -5.56 5.44
N THR A 250 -4.92 -6.64 5.00
CA THR A 250 -3.54 -6.61 4.44
C THR A 250 -3.44 -7.22 3.06
N ARG A 251 -2.61 -6.66 2.17
CA ARG A 251 -2.42 -7.22 0.82
C ARG A 251 -1.47 -8.40 0.86
N SER A 252 -0.23 -8.15 1.25
CA SER A 252 0.77 -9.21 1.38
C SER A 252 0.49 -10.05 2.62
N THR A 253 0.56 -11.37 2.45
CA THR A 253 0.28 -12.37 3.48
C THR A 253 1.31 -13.51 3.42
N PHE A 254 1.49 -14.17 4.55
CA PHE A 254 2.28 -15.38 4.71
C PHE A 254 1.51 -16.32 5.67
N PRO A 255 1.73 -17.65 5.67
CA PRO A 255 1.18 -18.53 6.70
C PRO A 255 1.28 -17.94 8.11
N SER A 256 0.15 -17.93 8.83
CA SER A 256 -0.15 -17.22 10.09
C SER A 256 -0.58 -15.73 10.03
N SER A 257 -0.55 -15.03 8.89
CA SER A 257 -1.08 -13.66 8.77
C SER A 257 -2.53 -13.53 9.23
N GLY A 258 -3.36 -14.55 8.95
CA GLY A 258 -4.77 -14.62 9.37
C GLY A 258 -5.01 -14.61 10.88
N ARG A 259 -3.96 -14.69 11.70
CA ARG A 259 -4.05 -14.52 13.17
C ARG A 259 -4.37 -13.08 13.59
N TRP A 260 -4.06 -12.09 12.75
CA TRP A 260 -4.17 -10.66 13.10
C TRP A 260 -4.93 -9.82 12.07
N ALA A 261 -5.09 -10.31 10.84
CA ALA A 261 -5.74 -9.56 9.76
C ALA A 261 -6.56 -10.44 8.82
N GLY A 262 -7.52 -9.82 8.15
CA GLY A 262 -8.12 -10.33 6.92
C GLY A 262 -7.35 -9.92 5.68
N HIS A 263 -7.82 -10.36 4.52
CA HIS A 263 -7.17 -10.15 3.22
C HIS A 263 -8.22 -9.94 2.12
N TRP A 264 -7.98 -9.03 1.19
CA TRP A 264 -8.79 -8.89 -0.02
C TRP A 264 -8.02 -9.41 -1.22
N LEU A 265 -8.71 -10.02 -2.18
CA LEU A 265 -8.13 -10.71 -3.34
C LEU A 265 -7.52 -9.77 -4.41
N GLY A 266 -7.04 -8.59 -4.00
CA GLY A 266 -6.26 -7.67 -4.84
C GLY A 266 -7.03 -6.96 -5.94
N ASP A 267 -6.25 -6.28 -6.78
CA ASP A 267 -6.71 -5.46 -7.89
C ASP A 267 -7.24 -6.35 -9.02
N ASN A 268 -8.56 -6.25 -9.25
CA ASN A 268 -9.29 -7.09 -10.19
C ASN A 268 -10.05 -6.26 -11.22
N THR A 269 -10.24 -6.83 -12.40
CA THR A 269 -10.99 -6.22 -13.51
C THR A 269 -12.50 -6.45 -13.37
N ALA A 270 -13.33 -5.55 -13.89
CA ALA A 270 -14.78 -5.72 -13.94
C ALA A 270 -15.24 -6.77 -15.00
N ALA A 271 -14.79 -8.02 -14.85
CA ALA A 271 -14.99 -9.10 -15.82
C ALA A 271 -15.60 -10.36 -15.16
N TRP A 272 -16.38 -11.12 -15.95
CA TRP A 272 -17.15 -12.27 -15.46
C TRP A 272 -16.29 -13.43 -14.92
N ASP A 273 -15.07 -13.60 -15.42
CA ASP A 273 -14.13 -14.61 -14.93
C ASP A 273 -13.62 -14.28 -13.52
N GLN A 274 -13.55 -12.99 -13.16
CA GLN A 274 -13.10 -12.53 -11.85
C GLN A 274 -14.11 -12.91 -10.75
N LEU A 275 -15.42 -12.94 -11.05
CA LEU A 275 -16.42 -13.49 -10.11
C LEU A 275 -16.13 -14.96 -9.78
N LYS A 276 -15.77 -15.79 -10.77
CA LYS A 276 -15.39 -17.19 -10.53
C LYS A 276 -14.06 -17.30 -9.76
N LYS A 277 -13.08 -16.43 -10.05
CA LYS A 277 -11.82 -16.36 -9.31
C LYS A 277 -12.02 -15.95 -7.85
N SER A 278 -12.98 -15.06 -7.55
CA SER A 278 -13.30 -14.68 -6.17
C SER A 278 -13.68 -15.89 -5.30
N ILE A 279 -14.48 -16.80 -5.85
CA ILE A 279 -14.95 -18.02 -5.19
C ILE A 279 -13.77 -18.95 -4.90
N ILE A 280 -12.87 -19.12 -5.88
CA ILE A 280 -11.65 -19.93 -5.74
C ILE A 280 -10.74 -19.35 -4.66
N GLY A 281 -10.42 -18.05 -4.76
CA GLY A 281 -9.52 -17.38 -3.81
C GLY A 281 -10.02 -17.45 -2.36
N MET A 282 -11.32 -17.22 -2.12
CA MET A 282 -11.87 -17.34 -0.76
C MET A 282 -11.79 -18.77 -0.18
N MET A 283 -11.94 -19.81 -1.02
CA MET A 283 -11.74 -21.20 -0.59
C MET A 283 -10.26 -21.48 -0.28
N GLU A 284 -9.34 -21.01 -1.12
CA GLU A 284 -7.90 -21.16 -0.93
C GLU A 284 -7.43 -20.45 0.35
N PHE A 285 -7.84 -19.21 0.58
CA PHE A 285 -7.50 -18.47 1.80
C PHE A 285 -8.11 -19.07 3.08
N SER A 286 -9.28 -19.70 2.98
CA SER A 286 -9.84 -20.50 4.08
C SER A 286 -8.91 -21.67 4.45
N LEU A 287 -8.32 -22.35 3.46
CA LEU A 287 -7.31 -23.39 3.68
C LEU A 287 -5.96 -22.83 4.18
N PHE A 288 -5.58 -21.61 3.75
CA PHE A 288 -4.40 -20.90 4.25
C PHE A 288 -4.57 -20.32 5.66
N GLY A 289 -5.73 -20.49 6.29
CA GLY A 289 -6.00 -20.04 7.65
C GLY A 289 -6.31 -18.55 7.78
N ILE A 290 -6.84 -17.93 6.71
CA ILE A 290 -7.34 -16.55 6.71
C ILE A 290 -8.84 -16.61 6.40
N SER A 291 -9.68 -16.47 7.43
CA SER A 291 -11.15 -16.61 7.30
C SER A 291 -11.86 -15.33 6.88
N TYR A 292 -11.30 -14.17 7.20
CA TYR A 292 -11.87 -12.88 6.81
C TYR A 292 -11.33 -12.45 5.44
N THR A 293 -11.90 -13.02 4.38
CA THR A 293 -11.51 -12.71 3.00
C THR A 293 -12.67 -12.41 2.08
N GLY A 294 -12.38 -11.65 1.03
CA GLY A 294 -13.36 -11.29 0.00
C GLY A 294 -12.68 -10.67 -1.22
N GLN A 295 -13.40 -10.62 -2.34
CA GLN A 295 -13.02 -9.79 -3.47
C GLN A 295 -13.72 -8.44 -3.31
N ILE A 296 -12.99 -7.35 -3.56
CA ILE A 296 -13.63 -6.05 -3.69
C ILE A 296 -14.26 -5.96 -5.08
N PHE A 297 -15.58 -5.79 -5.16
CA PHE A 297 -16.27 -5.66 -6.43
C PHE A 297 -16.33 -4.19 -6.89
N VAL A 298 -16.52 -4.00 -8.21
CA VAL A 298 -16.44 -2.72 -8.95
C VAL A 298 -15.03 -2.26 -9.36
N GLY A 299 -14.30 -3.15 -10.05
CA GLY A 299 -13.51 -2.76 -11.23
C GLY A 299 -12.34 -1.79 -11.04
N SER A 300 -11.15 -2.35 -10.84
CA SER A 300 -9.92 -1.71 -11.28
C SER A 300 -9.71 -1.96 -12.79
N LEU A 301 -9.43 -0.88 -13.54
CA LEU A 301 -9.22 -0.81 -15.00
C LEU A 301 -10.37 -1.27 -15.93
N LYS A 302 -10.81 -0.30 -16.75
CA LYS A 302 -11.57 -0.37 -18.03
C LYS A 302 -12.95 -1.08 -18.07
N MET A 303 -13.93 -0.31 -18.56
CA MET A 303 -15.29 -0.67 -18.99
C MET A 303 -16.15 -1.47 -17.99
N LEU A 304 -16.97 -0.73 -17.22
CA LEU A 304 -18.05 -1.28 -16.40
C LEU A 304 -19.13 -1.95 -17.26
N ASN A 305 -19.15 -3.29 -17.31
CA ASN A 305 -20.37 -4.01 -17.69
C ASN A 305 -21.33 -3.98 -16.49
N MET A 306 -22.37 -3.14 -16.57
CA MET A 306 -23.34 -2.92 -15.49
C MET A 306 -24.00 -4.22 -14.98
N ARG A 307 -24.13 -5.26 -15.82
CA ARG A 307 -24.64 -6.58 -15.39
C ARG A 307 -23.65 -7.35 -14.51
N CYS A 308 -22.34 -7.22 -14.78
CA CYS A 308 -21.30 -7.85 -13.96
C CYS A 308 -21.21 -7.19 -12.58
N VAL A 309 -21.40 -5.86 -12.52
CA VAL A 309 -21.48 -5.12 -11.24
C VAL A 309 -22.68 -5.59 -10.41
N LEU A 310 -23.88 -5.66 -11.00
CA LEU A 310 -25.08 -6.12 -10.29
C LEU A 310 -24.96 -7.57 -9.78
N ALA A 311 -24.29 -8.45 -10.54
CA ALA A 311 -23.97 -9.81 -10.10
C ALA A 311 -22.96 -9.81 -8.94
N GLY A 312 -21.93 -8.97 -8.98
CA GLY A 312 -20.98 -8.76 -7.88
C GLY A 312 -21.68 -8.30 -6.59
N CYS A 313 -22.49 -7.24 -6.67
CA CYS A 313 -23.25 -6.74 -5.51
C CYS A 313 -24.30 -7.72 -4.96
N SER A 314 -24.77 -8.66 -5.79
CA SER A 314 -25.63 -9.76 -5.34
C SER A 314 -24.85 -10.89 -4.65
N TRP A 315 -23.52 -10.98 -4.89
CA TRP A 315 -22.62 -11.96 -4.30
C TRP A 315 -21.90 -11.44 -3.04
N GLU A 316 -21.57 -10.14 -2.98
CA GLU A 316 -20.94 -9.48 -1.83
C GLU A 316 -21.50 -9.92 -0.45
N PRO A 317 -22.83 -10.00 -0.21
CA PRO A 317 -23.39 -10.37 1.10
C PRO A 317 -23.04 -11.79 1.59
N PHE A 318 -22.55 -12.67 0.70
CA PHE A 318 -22.14 -14.03 1.01
C PHE A 318 -20.63 -14.16 1.27
N THR A 319 -19.87 -13.08 1.11
CA THR A 319 -18.42 -13.04 1.37
C THR A 319 -18.13 -12.68 2.83
N PRO A 320 -17.13 -13.30 3.49
CA PRO A 320 -16.74 -12.91 4.84
C PRO A 320 -16.30 -11.44 4.96
N PHE A 321 -15.61 -10.91 3.95
CA PHE A 321 -15.29 -9.49 3.80
C PHE A 321 -16.05 -8.88 2.61
N PRO A 322 -17.28 -8.36 2.83
CA PRO A 322 -17.99 -7.59 1.81
C PRO A 322 -17.35 -6.21 1.68
N GLY A 323 -16.98 -5.83 0.46
CA GLY A 323 -16.40 -4.52 0.19
C GLY A 323 -16.52 -4.11 -1.27
N THR A 324 -16.74 -2.82 -1.49
CA THR A 324 -16.86 -2.20 -2.81
C THR A 324 -15.86 -1.03 -2.88
N THR A 325 -15.06 -0.95 -3.96
CA THR A 325 -14.14 0.16 -4.23
C THR A 325 -14.12 0.45 -5.73
N MET A 326 -13.51 1.55 -6.16
CA MET A 326 -13.24 1.82 -7.57
C MET A 326 -11.83 2.37 -7.75
N ALA A 327 -11.15 1.92 -8.82
CA ALA A 327 -9.91 2.57 -9.23
C ALA A 327 -10.17 3.97 -9.80
N ARG A 328 -9.19 4.86 -9.69
CA ARG A 328 -9.22 6.17 -10.36
C ARG A 328 -9.22 5.97 -11.87
N GLY A 329 -10.18 6.57 -12.57
CA GLY A 329 -10.21 6.51 -14.03
C GLY A 329 -9.02 7.23 -14.66
N THR A 330 -8.33 6.55 -15.57
CA THR A 330 -7.47 7.21 -16.58
C THR A 330 -8.40 7.83 -17.62
N GLY A 331 -8.51 9.16 -17.62
CA GLY A 331 -9.27 9.94 -18.60
C GLY A 331 -8.58 9.98 -19.97
#